data_AF-A0A1X1VH47-F1
#
_entry.id   AF-A0A1X1VH47-F1
#
_cell.length_a   1.000
_cell.length_b   1.000
_cell.length_c   1.000
_cell.angle_alpha   90.00
_cell.angle_beta   90.00
_cell.angle_gamma   90.00
#
_symmetry.space_group_name_H-M   'P 1'
#
loop_
_entity.id
_entity.type
_entity.pdbx_description
1 polymer ?
#
loop_
_entity_poly.entity_id
_entity_poly.type
_entity_poly.pdbx_seq_one_letter_code
_entity_poly.pdbx_strand_id
1 'polypeptide(L)'
;MMVAIANGANSAPSAADTSGITPADGNDSGPRVLDDNLREALTFDAPYVLDRLLSDRVVETRAQAEELFTEVKKYLVLSELSHDMVIGMYSEMVDAAWHAFILFTSQYADYGHRYFGHYLSHAPTIHSGSGYDGQFGAAVEKRRPGISRPRRRARKKSTFTDFRERYETLFGQPLPYVWHDIGFITVNRRMLVDDRAGPLTLALGDGQVSLFRTNGTAVLSVNDIATAALQFIIAKGAFYVRELPGGLTDDEKIGLAQALVRSGALKVAP
;
A
#
# COMPACT_ATOMS: atom_id res chain seq x y z
N MET A 1 -71.28 13.51 -44.67
CA MET A 1 -70.16 13.56 -45.63
C MET A 1 -69.29 12.33 -45.33
N MET A 2 -69.56 11.18 -45.94
CA MET A 2 -68.87 10.65 -47.15
C MET A 2 -67.33 10.61 -46.95
N VAL A 3 -66.56 9.52 -47.08
CA VAL A 3 -66.70 8.10 -47.48
C VAL A 3 -65.49 7.32 -46.90
N ALA A 4 -65.63 6.00 -46.76
CA ALA A 4 -64.60 4.94 -46.80
C ALA A 4 -63.54 5.13 -47.93
N ILE A 5 -62.43 4.37 -48.13
CA ILE A 5 -62.29 2.91 -48.31
C ILE A 5 -60.77 2.50 -48.38
N ALA A 6 -60.45 1.27 -47.92
CA ALA A 6 -59.58 0.20 -48.48
C ALA A 6 -58.14 0.52 -49.02
N ASN A 7 -57.07 -0.11 -48.49
CA ASN A 7 -56.52 -1.48 -48.70
C ASN A 7 -55.63 -1.69 -49.96
N GLY A 8 -54.47 -2.32 -49.76
CA GLY A 8 -53.62 -2.96 -50.80
C GLY A 8 -52.13 -2.96 -50.41
N ALA A 9 -51.59 -4.00 -49.76
CA ALA A 9 -51.11 -5.29 -50.27
C ALA A 9 -49.66 -5.30 -50.81
N ASN A 10 -48.78 -5.85 -49.95
CA ASN A 10 -47.75 -6.88 -50.20
C ASN A 10 -46.67 -6.71 -51.30
N SER A 11 -45.39 -6.71 -50.89
CA SER A 11 -44.27 -7.35 -51.62
C SER A 11 -43.01 -7.41 -50.73
N ALA A 12 -42.61 -8.62 -50.33
CA ALA A 12 -41.22 -9.00 -50.04
C ALA A 12 -40.66 -9.69 -51.32
N PRO A 13 -39.33 -9.84 -51.58
CA PRO A 13 -38.26 -10.16 -50.61
C PRO A 13 -36.88 -9.50 -50.90
N SER A 14 -35.91 -9.64 -49.98
CA SER A 14 -34.55 -10.14 -50.26
C SER A 14 -33.67 -10.10 -49.00
N ALA A 15 -32.83 -11.13 -48.85
CA ALA A 15 -31.95 -11.41 -47.72
C ALA A 15 -30.54 -10.82 -47.88
N ALA A 16 -29.79 -10.88 -46.76
CA ALA A 16 -28.38 -10.51 -46.52
C ALA A 16 -28.13 -8.99 -46.52
N ASP A 17 -27.46 -8.39 -45.53
CA ASP A 17 -26.16 -8.82 -45.04
C ASP A 17 -25.84 -8.31 -43.62
N THR A 18 -24.93 -9.05 -43.02
CA THR A 18 -24.20 -8.99 -41.76
C THR A 18 -23.95 -7.66 -41.02
N SER A 19 -23.92 -7.81 -39.69
CA SER A 19 -22.98 -7.18 -38.74
C SER A 19 -23.05 -5.67 -38.47
N GLY A 20 -23.54 -5.34 -37.27
CA GLY A 20 -23.33 -4.05 -36.62
C GLY A 20 -23.39 -4.20 -35.10
N ILE A 21 -22.53 -5.04 -34.52
CA ILE A 21 -22.21 -4.95 -33.09
C ILE A 21 -21.46 -3.62 -32.93
N THR A 22 -22.16 -2.58 -32.48
CA THR A 22 -21.50 -1.40 -31.93
C THR A 22 -20.83 -1.81 -30.61
N PRO A 23 -19.50 -1.71 -30.50
CA PRO A 23 -18.88 -1.74 -29.19
C PRO A 23 -19.29 -0.45 -28.49
N ALA A 24 -19.87 -0.58 -27.30
CA ALA A 24 -19.91 0.52 -26.36
C ALA A 24 -18.46 0.87 -26.01
N ASP A 25 -17.90 1.87 -26.69
CA ASP A 25 -16.70 2.56 -26.26
C ASP A 25 -17.04 3.34 -24.99
N GLY A 26 -17.09 2.61 -23.87
CA GLY A 26 -17.02 3.17 -22.54
C GLY A 26 -15.60 3.67 -22.29
N ASN A 27 -15.24 4.76 -22.94
CA ASN A 27 -14.07 5.54 -22.57
C ASN A 27 -14.47 6.43 -21.38
N ASP A 28 -14.67 5.80 -20.22
CA ASP A 28 -14.93 6.51 -18.97
C ASP A 28 -13.62 7.10 -18.46
N SER A 29 -13.23 8.21 -19.08
CA SER A 29 -12.20 9.13 -18.61
C SER A 29 -12.85 10.32 -17.91
N GLY A 30 -13.98 10.09 -17.22
CA GLY A 30 -14.57 11.10 -16.34
C GLY A 30 -13.63 11.44 -15.18
N PRO A 31 -13.71 12.65 -14.61
CA PRO A 31 -12.97 12.97 -13.40
C PRO A 31 -13.28 11.93 -12.32
N ARG A 32 -12.25 11.50 -11.59
CA ARG A 32 -12.37 10.58 -10.46
C ARG A 32 -13.03 11.32 -9.31
N VAL A 33 -14.36 11.37 -9.33
CA VAL A 33 -15.13 12.13 -8.35
C VAL A 33 -15.50 11.20 -7.21
N LEU A 34 -15.29 11.68 -5.98
CA LEU A 34 -15.85 11.07 -4.79
C LEU A 34 -17.38 11.12 -4.89
N ASP A 35 -18.04 9.98 -5.04
CA ASP A 35 -19.48 9.90 -4.86
C ASP A 35 -19.86 9.96 -3.37
N ASP A 36 -21.16 10.00 -3.07
CA ASP A 36 -21.63 10.14 -1.69
C ASP A 36 -21.29 8.92 -0.83
N ASN A 37 -21.32 7.71 -1.40
CA ASN A 37 -20.96 6.48 -0.68
C ASN A 37 -19.48 6.49 -0.27
N LEU A 38 -18.58 6.89 -1.16
CA LEU A 38 -17.16 6.99 -0.88
C LEU A 38 -16.84 8.13 0.09
N ARG A 39 -17.61 9.23 0.09
CA ARG A 39 -17.52 10.26 1.12
C ARG A 39 -17.93 9.73 2.49
N GLU A 40 -19.01 8.97 2.57
CA GLU A 40 -19.43 8.31 3.81
C GLU A 40 -18.40 7.27 4.28
N ALA A 41 -17.74 6.57 3.37
CA ALA A 41 -16.66 5.64 3.72
C ALA A 41 -15.57 6.34 4.54
N LEU A 42 -15.22 7.58 4.18
CA LEU A 42 -14.21 8.38 4.87
C LEU A 42 -14.64 8.79 6.29
N THR A 43 -15.93 8.86 6.59
CA THR A 43 -16.45 9.22 7.93
C THR A 43 -16.69 8.02 8.82
N PHE A 44 -16.50 6.80 8.31
CA PHE A 44 -16.70 5.57 9.09
C PHE A 44 -15.88 5.57 10.39
N ASP A 45 -16.56 5.29 11.49
CA ASP A 45 -15.99 5.22 12.83
C ASP A 45 -15.75 3.78 13.25
N ALA A 46 -14.58 3.53 13.84
CA ALA A 46 -14.14 2.19 14.22
C ALA A 46 -13.24 2.24 15.46
N PRO A 47 -13.75 2.66 16.64
CA PRO A 47 -12.93 2.89 17.83
C PRO A 47 -12.15 1.64 18.27
N TYR A 48 -12.69 0.45 17.99
CA TYR A 48 -12.04 -0.83 18.23
C TYR A 48 -10.74 -1.04 17.44
N VAL A 49 -10.61 -0.45 16.24
CA VAL A 49 -9.35 -0.46 15.48
C VAL A 49 -8.32 0.40 16.20
N LEU A 50 -8.71 1.58 16.65
CA LEU A 50 -7.83 2.52 17.33
C LEU A 50 -7.35 1.94 18.68
N ASP A 51 -8.24 1.28 19.42
CA ASP A 51 -7.91 0.55 20.65
C ASP A 51 -6.92 -0.58 20.41
N ARG A 52 -7.09 -1.31 19.29
CA ARG A 52 -6.17 -2.36 18.86
C ARG A 52 -4.78 -1.81 18.54
N LEU A 53 -4.70 -0.71 17.80
CA LEU A 53 -3.43 -0.07 17.42
C LEU A 53 -2.63 0.39 18.65
N LEU A 54 -3.31 0.92 19.66
CA LEU A 54 -2.70 1.29 20.94
C LEU A 54 -2.26 0.05 21.73
N SER A 55 -3.12 -0.96 21.83
CA SER A 55 -2.85 -2.18 22.61
C SER A 55 -1.65 -2.96 22.04
N ASP A 56 -1.55 -3.02 20.72
CA ASP A 56 -0.46 -3.67 20.01
C ASP A 56 0.80 -2.80 19.92
N ARG A 57 0.75 -1.57 20.44
CA ARG A 57 1.82 -0.57 20.37
C ARG A 57 2.27 -0.26 18.94
N VAL A 58 1.33 -0.32 18.00
CA VAL A 58 1.54 0.22 16.65
C VAL A 58 1.70 1.74 16.74
N VAL A 59 0.95 2.39 17.62
CA VAL A 59 1.07 3.82 17.93
C VAL A 59 1.12 4.04 19.43
N GLU A 60 1.64 5.20 19.85
CA GLU A 60 1.77 5.57 21.26
C GLU A 60 0.57 6.43 21.74
N THR A 61 -0.12 7.10 20.81
CA THR A 61 -1.21 8.03 21.14
C THR A 61 -2.47 7.78 20.33
N ARG A 62 -3.62 8.17 20.91
CA ARG A 62 -4.93 8.06 20.25
C ARG A 62 -5.00 8.89 18.97
N ALA A 63 -4.44 10.10 18.99
CA ALA A 63 -4.40 10.98 17.82
C ALA A 63 -3.65 10.35 16.63
N GLN A 64 -2.53 9.66 16.89
CA GLN A 64 -1.83 8.90 15.84
C GLN A 64 -2.66 7.72 15.30
N ALA A 65 -3.42 7.04 16.17
CA ALA A 65 -4.33 5.97 15.75
C ALA A 65 -5.43 6.50 14.81
N GLU A 66 -6.00 7.66 15.15
CA GLU A 66 -7.03 8.35 14.35
C GLU A 66 -6.47 8.82 13.00
N GLU A 67 -5.26 9.39 12.99
CA GLU A 67 -4.57 9.80 11.78
C GLU A 67 -4.30 8.59 10.86
N LEU A 68 -3.73 7.50 11.38
CA LEU A 68 -3.49 6.30 10.60
C LEU A 68 -4.78 5.70 10.03
N PHE A 69 -5.83 5.59 10.85
CA PHE A 69 -7.09 5.02 10.39
C PHE A 69 -7.79 5.91 9.35
N THR A 70 -7.63 7.23 9.45
CA THR A 70 -8.07 8.17 8.42
C THR A 70 -7.37 7.89 7.09
N GLU A 71 -6.06 7.67 7.12
CA GLU A 71 -5.29 7.38 5.91
C GLU A 71 -5.57 5.98 5.32
N VAL A 72 -5.89 4.98 6.14
CA VAL A 72 -6.38 3.67 5.66
C VAL A 72 -7.64 3.86 4.81
N LYS A 73 -8.62 4.61 5.31
CA LYS A 73 -9.88 4.85 4.57
C LYS A 73 -9.62 5.59 3.25
N LYS A 74 -8.78 6.62 3.27
CA LYS A 74 -8.38 7.35 2.06
C LYS A 74 -7.64 6.48 1.05
N TYR A 75 -6.75 5.60 1.51
CA TYR A 75 -6.05 4.65 0.65
C TYR A 75 -7.02 3.68 -0.06
N LEU A 76 -8.01 3.16 0.66
CA LEU A 76 -9.02 2.26 0.10
C LEU A 76 -9.88 2.97 -0.95
N VAL A 77 -10.35 4.19 -0.67
CA VAL A 77 -11.08 5.02 -1.62
C VAL A 77 -10.24 5.36 -2.86
N LEU A 78 -8.98 5.73 -2.67
CA LEU A 78 -8.07 6.04 -3.77
C LEU A 78 -7.80 4.81 -4.65
N SER A 79 -7.66 3.64 -4.03
CA SER A 79 -7.44 2.36 -4.71
C SER A 79 -8.64 1.95 -5.55
N GLU A 80 -9.86 2.14 -5.01
CA GLU A 80 -11.11 1.90 -5.72
C GLU A 80 -11.21 2.78 -6.97
N LEU A 81 -11.00 4.08 -6.83
CA LEU A 81 -11.11 5.03 -7.94
C LEU A 81 -9.99 4.90 -8.99
N SER A 82 -8.94 4.13 -8.71
CA SER A 82 -7.74 4.05 -9.57
C SER A 82 -7.74 2.83 -10.50
N HIS A 83 -8.83 2.57 -11.22
CA HIS A 83 -8.99 1.39 -12.10
C HIS A 83 -7.89 1.17 -13.16
N ASP A 84 -7.18 2.22 -13.57
CA ASP A 84 -6.10 2.18 -14.56
C ASP A 84 -4.75 1.69 -14.00
N MET A 85 -4.58 1.71 -12.68
CA MET A 85 -3.29 1.49 -12.02
C MET A 85 -3.46 0.72 -10.70
N VAL A 86 -2.49 -0.09 -10.30
CA VAL A 86 -2.48 -0.68 -8.96
C VAL A 86 -1.76 0.29 -8.02
N ILE A 87 -2.50 0.85 -7.08
CA ILE A 87 -1.95 1.73 -6.05
C ILE A 87 -1.20 0.89 -5.02
N GLY A 88 0.12 1.06 -4.94
CA GLY A 88 0.96 0.39 -3.95
C GLY A 88 0.71 0.91 -2.53
N MET A 89 0.92 0.05 -1.54
CA MET A 89 1.04 0.49 -0.14
C MET A 89 2.46 1.01 0.10
N TYR A 90 2.59 2.27 0.52
CA TYR A 90 3.88 2.97 0.67
C TYR A 90 4.22 3.36 2.11
N SER A 91 3.39 2.97 3.07
CA SER A 91 3.65 3.16 4.50
C SER A 91 3.37 1.85 5.22
N GLU A 92 4.37 1.31 5.89
CA GLU A 92 4.23 0.14 6.76
C GLU A 92 3.27 0.45 7.91
N MET A 93 3.21 1.71 8.36
CA MET A 93 2.32 2.14 9.44
C MET A 93 0.85 2.15 9.01
N VAL A 94 0.56 2.67 7.81
CA VAL A 94 -0.80 2.62 7.24
C VAL A 94 -1.18 1.16 6.92
N ASP A 95 -0.22 0.34 6.47
CA ASP A 95 -0.45 -1.09 6.25
C ASP A 95 -0.79 -1.83 7.54
N ALA A 96 -0.04 -1.59 8.63
CA ALA A 96 -0.31 -2.14 9.95
C ALA A 96 -1.70 -1.73 10.47
N ALA A 97 -2.11 -0.48 10.25
CA ALA A 97 -3.46 -0.01 10.57
C ALA A 97 -4.55 -0.70 9.75
N TRP A 98 -4.30 -0.93 8.46
CA TRP A 98 -5.22 -1.68 7.61
C TRP A 98 -5.31 -3.15 8.02
N HIS A 99 -4.18 -3.79 8.35
CA HIS A 99 -4.14 -5.14 8.92
C HIS A 99 -4.97 -5.24 10.19
N ALA A 100 -4.83 -4.30 11.12
CA ALA A 100 -5.63 -4.27 12.34
C ALA A 100 -7.14 -4.20 12.02
N PHE A 101 -7.54 -3.41 11.02
CA PHE A 101 -8.93 -3.30 10.61
C PHE A 101 -9.48 -4.60 10.00
N ILE A 102 -8.72 -5.27 9.13
CA ILE A 102 -9.13 -6.52 8.48
C ILE A 102 -9.44 -7.63 9.49
N LEU A 103 -8.74 -7.64 10.64
CA LEU A 103 -8.96 -8.65 11.68
C LEU A 103 -10.36 -8.54 12.33
N PHE A 104 -11.02 -7.38 12.25
CA PHE A 104 -12.43 -7.22 12.59
C PHE A 104 -13.30 -7.66 11.40
N THR A 105 -13.18 -8.94 11.04
CA THR A 105 -13.62 -9.52 9.76
C THR A 105 -15.07 -9.20 9.38
N SER A 106 -16.01 -9.26 10.33
CA SER A 106 -17.42 -8.92 10.07
C SER A 106 -17.59 -7.43 9.76
N GLN A 107 -17.05 -6.55 10.61
CA GLN A 107 -17.14 -5.11 10.43
C GLN A 107 -16.41 -4.65 9.16
N TYR A 108 -15.28 -5.27 8.85
CA TYR A 108 -14.51 -4.99 7.64
C TYR A 108 -15.25 -5.42 6.37
N ALA A 109 -15.85 -6.61 6.38
CA ALA A 109 -16.69 -7.07 5.26
C ALA A 109 -17.90 -6.15 5.07
N ASP A 110 -18.58 -5.78 6.16
CA ASP A 110 -19.71 -4.86 6.13
C ASP A 110 -19.31 -3.48 5.59
N TYR A 111 -18.16 -2.94 6.01
CA TYR A 111 -17.60 -1.69 5.48
C TYR A 111 -17.38 -1.78 3.96
N GLY A 112 -16.72 -2.84 3.49
CA GLY A 112 -16.49 -3.06 2.06
C GLY A 112 -17.80 -3.14 1.27
N HIS A 113 -18.72 -4.02 1.70
CA HIS A 113 -19.99 -4.18 1.01
C HIS A 113 -20.86 -2.93 1.03
N ARG A 114 -20.89 -2.19 2.15
CA ARG A 114 -21.71 -1.00 2.30
C ARG A 114 -21.25 0.15 1.41
N TYR A 115 -19.95 0.42 1.37
CA TYR A 115 -19.43 1.64 0.73
C TYR A 115 -18.80 1.40 -0.65
N PHE A 116 -18.35 0.18 -0.92
CA PHE A 116 -17.67 -0.19 -2.17
C PHE A 116 -18.48 -1.23 -2.98
N GLY A 117 -19.53 -1.81 -2.38
CA GLY A 117 -20.32 -2.88 -3.00
C GLY A 117 -19.66 -4.26 -2.99
N HIS A 118 -18.42 -4.38 -2.51
CA HIS A 118 -17.69 -5.64 -2.44
C HIS A 118 -16.68 -5.69 -1.30
N TYR A 119 -16.23 -6.89 -0.97
CA TYR A 119 -15.12 -7.08 -0.04
C TYR A 119 -13.82 -6.49 -0.62
N LEU A 120 -13.11 -5.71 0.18
CA LEU A 120 -11.83 -5.11 -0.19
C LEU A 120 -10.71 -6.11 0.14
N SER A 121 -10.09 -6.68 -0.89
CA SER A 121 -9.04 -7.68 -0.67
C SER A 121 -7.71 -7.01 -0.34
N HIS A 122 -7.08 -7.45 0.75
CA HIS A 122 -5.69 -7.15 1.06
C HIS A 122 -4.79 -8.28 0.54
N ALA A 123 -3.70 -7.91 -0.11
CA ALA A 123 -2.63 -8.85 -0.44
C ALA A 123 -1.43 -8.49 0.43
N PRO A 124 -1.03 -9.36 1.38
CA PRO A 124 0.10 -9.09 2.24
C PRO A 124 1.32 -8.73 1.41
N THR A 125 2.01 -7.65 1.80
CA THR A 125 3.37 -7.43 1.30
C THR A 125 4.25 -8.50 1.93
N ILE A 126 4.37 -9.65 1.27
CA ILE A 126 5.30 -10.70 1.72
C ILE A 126 6.70 -10.14 1.56
N HIS A 127 7.26 -9.66 2.66
CA HIS A 127 8.66 -9.33 2.77
C HIS A 127 9.43 -10.63 2.66
N SER A 128 10.03 -10.89 1.50
CA SER A 128 10.95 -12.02 1.30
C SER A 128 12.14 -11.87 2.24
N GLY A 129 12.00 -12.33 3.48
CA GLY A 129 13.13 -12.76 4.29
C GLY A 129 13.74 -14.00 3.64
N SER A 130 15.06 -14.13 3.72
CA SER A 130 15.83 -15.23 3.18
C SER A 130 15.13 -16.60 3.30
N GLY A 131 14.75 -17.18 2.16
CA GLY A 131 14.51 -18.63 2.03
C GLY A 131 13.08 -19.14 1.87
N TYR A 132 12.05 -18.30 1.87
CA TYR A 132 10.68 -18.75 1.55
C TYR A 132 10.23 -18.22 0.19
N ASP A 133 10.41 -19.03 -0.85
CA ASP A 133 9.68 -18.89 -2.10
C ASP A 133 8.19 -18.98 -1.79
N GLY A 134 7.51 -17.84 -1.82
CA GLY A 134 6.08 -17.70 -1.63
C GLY A 134 5.29 -18.40 -2.74
N GLN A 135 5.22 -19.73 -2.67
CA GLN A 135 4.38 -20.57 -3.51
C GLN A 135 2.97 -20.69 -2.92
N PHE A 136 2.39 -19.57 -2.50
CA PHE A 136 0.96 -19.47 -2.17
C PHE A 136 0.38 -18.21 -2.82
N GLY A 137 0.56 -18.13 -4.15
CA GLY A 137 0.06 -17.05 -4.99
C GLY A 137 -0.32 -17.52 -6.38
N ALA A 138 -0.74 -18.78 -6.52
CA ALA A 138 -1.49 -19.29 -7.67
C ALA A 138 -1.97 -20.69 -7.28
N ALA A 139 -3.22 -20.82 -6.82
CA ALA A 139 -3.92 -22.06 -7.10
C ALA A 139 -3.91 -22.18 -8.63
N VAL A 140 -3.07 -23.07 -9.14
CA VAL A 140 -3.12 -23.52 -10.53
C VAL A 140 -4.49 -24.17 -10.68
N GLU A 141 -5.48 -23.36 -11.03
CA GLU A 141 -6.75 -23.81 -11.51
C GLU A 141 -6.42 -24.71 -12.70
N LYS A 142 -6.55 -26.03 -12.50
CA LYS A 142 -6.35 -27.02 -13.56
C LYS A 142 -7.25 -26.61 -14.72
N ARG A 143 -6.64 -26.01 -15.74
CA ARG A 143 -7.31 -25.48 -16.92
C ARG A 143 -8.21 -26.55 -17.51
N ARG A 144 -9.51 -26.30 -17.51
CA ARG A 144 -10.42 -26.96 -18.47
C ARG A 144 -10.06 -26.40 -19.86
N PRO A 145 -9.69 -27.22 -20.84
CA PRO A 145 -9.43 -26.73 -22.19
C PRO A 145 -10.76 -26.25 -22.78
N GLY A 146 -10.86 -25.00 -23.22
CA GLY A 146 -11.97 -24.59 -24.09
C GLY A 146 -12.51 -23.17 -23.97
N ILE A 147 -12.09 -22.34 -23.01
CA ILE A 147 -12.59 -20.96 -22.91
C ILE A 147 -11.41 -19.97 -22.92
N SER A 148 -11.10 -19.44 -24.11
CA SER A 148 -10.17 -18.31 -24.27
C SER A 148 -10.83 -17.03 -23.76
N ARG A 149 -10.61 -16.69 -22.49
CA ARG A 149 -10.92 -15.34 -21.99
C ARG A 149 -9.88 -14.35 -22.51
N PRO A 150 -10.27 -13.12 -22.90
CA PRO A 150 -9.31 -12.10 -23.32
C PRO A 150 -8.30 -11.83 -22.20
N ARG A 151 -7.02 -11.78 -22.55
CA ARG A 151 -5.93 -11.43 -21.61
C ARG A 151 -6.19 -10.02 -21.07
N ARG A 152 -6.67 -9.87 -19.83
CA ARG A 152 -6.66 -8.58 -19.12
C ARG A 152 -5.22 -8.06 -19.17
N ARG A 153 -5.00 -6.89 -19.77
CA ARG A 153 -3.70 -6.21 -19.73
C ARG A 153 -3.30 -6.09 -18.25
N ALA A 154 -2.06 -6.49 -17.93
CA ALA A 154 -1.53 -6.32 -16.59
C ALA A 154 -1.55 -4.82 -16.23
N ARG A 155 -2.26 -4.45 -15.16
CA ARG A 155 -2.32 -3.07 -14.68
C ARG A 155 -0.91 -2.64 -14.24
N LYS A 156 -0.50 -1.43 -14.61
CA LYS A 156 0.78 -0.84 -14.17
C LYS A 156 0.73 -0.64 -12.65
N LYS A 157 1.83 -0.93 -11.92
CA LYS A 157 1.98 -0.55 -10.51
C LYS A 157 2.36 0.93 -10.40
N SER A 158 1.79 1.65 -9.43
CA SER A 158 2.17 3.03 -9.15
C SER A 158 3.61 3.13 -8.65
N THR A 159 4.21 4.30 -8.83
CA THR A 159 5.34 4.80 -8.02
C THR A 159 4.81 5.59 -6.82
N PHE A 160 5.67 5.92 -5.85
CA PHE A 160 5.28 6.79 -4.73
C PHE A 160 4.87 8.19 -5.22
N THR A 161 5.52 8.70 -6.26
CA THR A 161 5.15 9.96 -6.92
C THR A 161 3.76 9.86 -7.55
N ASP A 162 3.47 8.80 -8.32
CA ASP A 162 2.14 8.59 -8.90
C ASP A 162 1.05 8.53 -7.81
N PHE A 163 1.34 7.87 -6.68
CA PHE A 163 0.42 7.79 -5.55
C PHE A 163 0.16 9.16 -4.92
N ARG A 164 1.23 9.92 -4.62
CA ARG A 164 1.12 11.26 -4.03
C ARG A 164 0.29 12.18 -4.91
N GLU A 165 0.62 12.29 -6.19
CA GLU A 165 -0.08 13.19 -7.12
C GLU A 165 -1.58 12.90 -7.17
N ARG A 166 -1.95 11.61 -7.19
CA ARG A 166 -3.37 11.20 -7.20
C ARG A 166 -4.05 11.46 -5.86
N TYR A 167 -3.38 11.17 -4.75
CA TYR A 167 -3.89 11.47 -3.40
C TYR A 167 -4.19 12.96 -3.27
N GLU A 168 -3.23 13.82 -3.60
CA GLU A 168 -3.34 15.27 -3.45
C GLU A 168 -4.41 15.85 -4.39
N THR A 169 -4.51 15.32 -5.61
CA THR A 169 -5.57 15.69 -6.56
C THR A 169 -6.96 15.31 -6.05
N LEU A 170 -7.11 14.10 -5.50
CA LEU A 170 -8.41 13.58 -5.07
C LEU A 170 -8.92 14.27 -3.80
N PHE A 171 -8.03 14.49 -2.82
CA PHE A 171 -8.40 14.99 -1.51
C PHE A 171 -8.16 16.50 -1.33
N GLY A 172 -7.52 17.16 -2.29
CA GLY A 172 -7.28 18.62 -2.25
C GLY A 172 -6.36 19.06 -1.10
N GLN A 173 -5.54 18.16 -0.57
CA GLN A 173 -4.64 18.41 0.55
C GLN A 173 -3.29 17.72 0.31
N PRO A 174 -2.18 18.27 0.83
CA PRO A 174 -0.88 17.62 0.72
C PRO A 174 -0.88 16.24 1.40
N LEU A 175 -0.03 15.34 0.93
CA LEU A 175 0.14 14.03 1.55
C LEU A 175 0.64 14.21 3.01
N PRO A 176 -0.10 13.71 4.03
CA PRO A 176 0.26 13.95 5.41
C PRO A 176 1.51 13.18 5.83
N TYR A 177 2.19 13.66 6.86
CA TYR A 177 3.50 13.12 7.30
C TYR A 177 3.43 11.65 7.71
N VAL A 178 2.25 11.17 8.11
CA VAL A 178 2.00 9.77 8.47
C VAL A 178 2.35 8.76 7.36
N TRP A 179 2.36 9.18 6.09
CA TRP A 179 2.83 8.35 4.97
C TRP A 179 4.34 8.18 4.92
N HIS A 180 5.08 8.79 5.84
CA HIS A 180 6.52 8.66 5.99
C HIS A 180 6.83 7.91 7.29
N ASP A 181 7.10 6.60 7.18
CA ASP A 181 7.31 5.70 8.33
C ASP A 181 8.41 6.15 9.31
N ILE A 182 9.34 6.98 8.84
CA ILE A 182 10.38 7.62 9.66
C ILE A 182 9.83 8.39 10.86
N GLY A 183 8.60 8.92 10.75
CA GLY A 183 7.92 9.64 11.82
C GLY A 183 7.46 8.76 12.98
N PHE A 184 7.41 7.44 12.81
CA PHE A 184 6.91 6.48 13.80
C PHE A 184 8.01 5.63 14.45
N ILE A 185 9.27 6.00 14.22
CA ILE A 185 10.41 5.33 14.83
C ILE A 185 10.52 5.81 16.28
N THR A 186 10.15 4.94 17.21
CA THR A 186 10.35 5.08 18.65
C THR A 186 11.33 4.03 19.15
N VAL A 187 11.78 4.14 20.40
CA VAL A 187 12.60 3.08 21.04
C VAL A 187 11.92 1.71 21.06
N ASN A 188 10.59 1.67 21.01
CA ASN A 188 9.81 0.45 20.97
C ASN A 188 9.56 -0.10 19.56
N ARG A 189 10.03 0.60 18.52
CA ARG A 189 9.85 0.19 17.14
C ARG A 189 10.79 -0.96 16.81
N ARG A 190 10.25 -1.98 16.15
CA ARG A 190 11.01 -3.07 15.56
C ARG A 190 11.48 -2.64 14.16
N MET A 191 12.75 -2.89 13.87
CA MET A 191 13.44 -2.56 12.63
C MET A 191 13.95 -3.84 11.96
N LEU A 192 13.98 -3.82 10.63
CA LEU A 192 14.54 -4.87 9.79
C LEU A 192 15.64 -4.29 8.91
N VAL A 193 16.76 -4.99 8.77
CA VAL A 193 17.80 -4.65 7.80
C VAL A 193 17.31 -4.99 6.41
N ASP A 194 17.40 -4.02 5.49
CA ASP A 194 17.08 -4.24 4.08
C ASP A 194 18.33 -4.69 3.31
N ASP A 195 18.46 -6.00 3.10
CA ASP A 195 19.58 -6.64 2.42
C ASP A 195 19.43 -6.72 0.88
N ARG A 196 18.31 -6.24 0.33
CA ARG A 196 18.04 -6.25 -1.13
C ARG A 196 19.11 -5.54 -1.95
N ALA A 197 19.74 -4.51 -1.39
CA ALA A 197 20.84 -3.76 -2.02
C ALA A 197 22.24 -4.34 -1.69
N GLY A 198 22.31 -5.55 -1.15
CA GLY A 198 23.53 -6.21 -0.69
C GLY A 198 23.79 -6.01 0.80
N PRO A 199 24.63 -6.88 1.41
CA PRO A 199 24.93 -6.79 2.83
C PRO A 199 25.70 -5.51 3.16
N LEU A 200 25.60 -5.11 4.42
CA LEU A 200 26.22 -3.92 4.96
C LEU A 200 27.60 -4.23 5.52
N THR A 201 28.57 -3.34 5.31
CA THR A 201 29.93 -3.42 5.85
C THR A 201 30.32 -2.12 6.54
N LEU A 202 31.30 -2.18 7.44
CA LEU A 202 31.79 -1.03 8.19
C LEU A 202 33.23 -0.70 7.84
N ALA A 203 33.54 0.60 7.79
CA ALA A 203 34.90 1.11 7.81
C ALA A 203 35.03 2.13 8.94
N LEU A 204 36.11 2.04 9.71
CA LEU A 204 36.47 3.02 10.73
C LEU A 204 37.56 3.94 10.20
N GLY A 205 37.46 5.23 10.50
CA GLY A 205 38.48 6.23 10.17
C GLY A 205 38.19 7.57 10.83
N ASP A 206 39.23 8.25 11.31
CA ASP A 206 39.19 9.64 11.80
C ASP A 206 38.04 9.97 12.78
N GLY A 207 37.79 9.12 13.79
CA GLY A 207 36.73 9.32 14.78
C GLY A 207 35.31 9.13 14.23
N GLN A 208 35.20 8.54 13.05
CA GLN A 208 33.94 8.19 12.41
C GLN A 208 33.88 6.70 12.09
N VAL A 209 32.64 6.23 11.99
CA VAL A 209 32.29 4.92 11.45
C VAL A 209 31.36 5.13 10.25
N SER A 210 31.78 4.58 9.12
CA SER A 210 31.05 4.63 7.86
C SER A 210 30.48 3.26 7.52
N LEU A 211 29.22 3.25 7.14
CA LEU A 211 28.47 2.11 6.66
C LEU A 211 28.44 2.12 5.13
N PHE A 212 28.78 0.99 4.53
CA PHE A 212 28.79 0.81 3.07
C PHE A 212 27.96 -0.40 2.67
N ARG A 213 27.50 -0.40 1.42
CA ARG A 213 27.06 -1.60 0.72
C ARG A 213 28.26 -2.32 0.10
N THR A 214 28.12 -3.62 -0.17
CA THR A 214 29.18 -4.40 -0.84
C THR A 214 29.57 -3.90 -2.22
N ASN A 215 28.69 -3.15 -2.90
CA ASN A 215 29.01 -2.48 -4.17
C ASN A 215 29.83 -1.18 -3.99
N GLY A 216 30.26 -0.85 -2.78
CA GLY A 216 31.02 0.37 -2.45
C GLY A 216 30.17 1.63 -2.24
N THR A 217 28.83 1.54 -2.34
CA THR A 217 27.95 2.70 -2.11
C THR A 217 27.96 3.05 -0.62
N ALA A 218 28.31 4.30 -0.31
CA ALA A 218 28.22 4.83 1.04
C ALA A 218 26.75 4.97 1.47
N VAL A 219 26.42 4.48 2.66
CA VAL A 219 25.07 4.46 3.21
C VAL A 219 24.90 5.55 4.27
N LEU A 220 25.85 5.63 5.21
CA LEU A 220 25.82 6.55 6.33
C LEU A 220 27.23 6.71 6.89
N SER A 221 27.63 7.91 7.29
CA SER A 221 28.79 8.12 8.16
C SER A 221 28.35 8.86 9.41
N VAL A 222 28.77 8.37 10.57
CA VAL A 222 28.45 8.93 11.89
C VAL A 222 29.69 8.86 12.79
N ASN A 223 29.62 9.53 13.94
CA ASN A 223 30.66 9.46 14.96
C ASN A 223 30.85 8.00 15.45
N ASP A 224 32.10 7.66 15.79
CA ASP A 224 32.51 6.31 16.20
C ASP A 224 31.83 5.76 17.47
N ILE A 225 31.18 6.60 18.27
CA ILE A 225 30.30 6.16 19.38
C ILE A 225 29.22 5.18 18.88
N ALA A 226 28.71 5.35 17.66
CA ALA A 226 27.69 4.47 17.08
C ALA A 226 28.24 3.12 16.59
N THR A 227 29.55 2.85 16.70
CA THR A 227 30.19 1.64 16.17
C THR A 227 29.54 0.36 16.69
N ALA A 228 29.35 0.26 18.00
CA ALA A 228 28.74 -0.93 18.61
C ALA A 228 27.30 -1.14 18.11
N ALA A 229 26.54 -0.06 17.95
CA ALA A 229 25.18 -0.11 17.42
C ALA A 229 25.15 -0.58 15.96
N LEU A 230 26.02 -0.04 15.11
CA LEU A 230 26.09 -0.44 13.71
C LEU A 230 26.54 -1.90 13.54
N GLN A 231 27.51 -2.37 14.33
CA GLN A 231 27.92 -3.79 14.34
C GLN A 231 26.76 -4.70 14.76
N PHE A 232 26.01 -4.31 15.79
CA PHE A 232 24.83 -5.04 16.25
C PHE A 232 23.76 -5.14 15.15
N ILE A 233 23.49 -4.04 14.44
CA ILE A 233 22.51 -3.99 13.34
C ILE A 233 22.87 -5.00 12.25
N ILE A 234 24.12 -4.99 11.79
CA ILE A 234 24.62 -5.89 10.74
C ILE A 234 24.49 -7.36 11.19
N ALA A 235 24.81 -7.65 12.45
CA ALA A 235 24.80 -9.01 12.97
C ALA A 235 23.39 -9.57 13.21
N LYS A 236 22.43 -8.75 13.63
CA LYS A 236 21.10 -9.23 14.04
C LYS A 236 20.08 -9.29 12.91
N GLY A 237 20.13 -8.36 11.96
CA GLY A 237 19.16 -8.29 10.87
C GLY A 237 17.75 -7.83 11.27
N ALA A 238 17.28 -8.14 12.48
CA ALA A 238 16.03 -7.64 13.06
C ALA A 238 16.20 -7.34 14.55
N PHE A 239 15.70 -6.19 14.99
CA PHE A 239 15.89 -5.71 16.37
C PHE A 239 14.88 -4.61 16.75
N TYR A 240 14.70 -4.35 18.03
CA TYR A 240 14.04 -3.16 18.54
C TYR A 240 15.04 -2.03 18.74
N VAL A 241 14.63 -0.78 18.46
CA VAL A 241 15.50 0.41 18.60
C VAL A 241 16.12 0.52 20.00
N ARG A 242 15.38 0.20 21.08
CA ARG A 242 15.89 0.19 22.46
C ARG A 242 17.10 -0.74 22.68
N GLU A 243 17.23 -1.80 21.87
CA GLU A 243 18.29 -2.81 22.00
C GLU A 243 19.65 -2.33 21.46
N LEU A 244 19.70 -1.17 20.78
CA LEU A 244 20.95 -0.64 20.25
C LEU A 244 21.98 -0.41 21.39
N PRO A 245 23.15 -1.06 21.34
CA PRO A 245 24.19 -0.91 22.36
C PRO A 245 25.04 0.35 22.14
N GLY A 246 26.11 0.51 22.93
CA GLY A 246 27.12 1.57 22.74
C GLY A 246 26.90 2.83 23.58
N GLY A 247 26.00 2.78 24.57
CA GLY A 247 25.75 3.93 25.46
C GLY A 247 25.00 5.09 24.81
N LEU A 248 24.41 4.88 23.63
CA LEU A 248 23.54 5.85 22.97
C LEU A 248 22.33 6.18 23.84
N THR A 249 21.98 7.45 23.91
CA THR A 249 20.70 7.93 24.43
C THR A 249 19.54 7.46 23.55
N ASP A 250 18.31 7.49 24.07
CA ASP A 250 17.12 7.10 23.30
C ASP A 250 16.94 7.97 22.04
N ASP A 251 17.22 9.27 22.14
CA ASP A 251 17.16 10.20 21.00
C ASP A 251 18.22 9.86 19.94
N GLU A 252 19.44 9.50 20.33
CA GLU A 252 20.49 9.08 19.41
C GLU A 252 20.15 7.75 18.72
N LYS A 253 19.56 6.80 19.46
CA LYS A 253 19.08 5.53 18.88
C LYS A 253 17.98 5.77 17.84
N ILE A 254 17.02 6.62 18.16
CA ILE A 254 15.94 7.01 17.23
C ILE A 254 16.55 7.72 16.01
N GLY A 255 17.42 8.70 16.22
CA GLY A 255 18.06 9.45 15.13
C GLY A 255 18.88 8.56 14.20
N LEU A 256 19.63 7.59 14.75
CA LEU A 256 20.38 6.61 13.98
C LEU A 256 19.44 5.73 13.14
N ALA A 257 18.38 5.20 13.74
CA ALA A 257 17.39 4.39 13.03
C ALA A 257 16.70 5.18 11.91
N GLN A 258 16.32 6.44 12.17
CA GLN A 258 15.76 7.35 11.16
C GLN A 258 16.73 7.60 9.99
N ALA A 259 18.01 7.84 10.28
CA ALA A 259 19.02 8.04 9.24
C ALA A 259 19.18 6.79 8.36
N LEU A 260 19.18 5.61 8.96
CA LEU A 260 19.29 4.34 8.24
C LEU A 260 18.02 3.98 7.44
N VAL A 261 16.83 4.39 7.89
CA VAL A 261 15.62 4.27 7.07
C VAL A 261 15.69 5.19 5.85
N ARG A 262 16.15 6.44 6.00
CA ARG A 262 16.33 7.37 4.87
C ARG A 262 17.30 6.86 3.82
N SER A 263 18.36 6.15 4.24
CA SER A 263 19.33 5.54 3.32
C SER A 263 18.86 4.20 2.74
N GLY A 264 17.68 3.71 3.13
CA GLY A 264 17.16 2.41 2.72
C GLY A 264 17.93 1.22 3.30
N ALA A 265 18.70 1.42 4.37
CA ALA A 265 19.42 0.37 5.07
C ALA A 265 18.56 -0.37 6.09
N LEU A 266 17.59 0.33 6.68
CA LEU A 266 16.57 -0.23 7.54
C LEU A 266 15.18 -0.01 6.97
N LYS A 267 14.25 -0.85 7.40
CA LYS A 267 12.81 -0.67 7.26
C LYS A 267 12.14 -0.85 8.60
N VAL A 268 11.01 -0.19 8.77
CA VAL A 268 10.11 -0.44 9.90
C VAL A 268 9.50 -1.84 9.71
N ALA A 269 9.51 -2.65 10.76
CA ALA A 269 8.75 -3.90 10.73
C ALA A 269 7.24 -3.60 10.85
N PRO A 270 6.38 -4.32 10.09
CA PRO A 270 4.94 -4.23 10.22
C PRO A 270 4.44 -4.72 11.59
#